data_AF-A0A7V5K5U1-F1
#
_entry.id   AF-A0A7V5K5U1-F1
#
_cell.length_a   1.000
_cell.length_b   1.000
_cell.length_c   1.000
_cell.angle_alpha   90.00
_cell.angle_beta   90.00
_cell.angle_gamma   90.00
#
_symmetry.space_group_name_H-M   'P 1'
#
loop_
_entity.id
_entity.type
_entity.pdbx_description
1 polymer ?
#
loop_
_entity_poly.entity_id
_entity_poly.type
_entity_poly.pdbx_seq_one_letter_code
_entity_poly.pdbx_strand_id
1 'polypeptide(L)'
;DLRRNEIEFHRIIGRATGNPILSFILEFVENLLVDAKEVLRPDEDFSRRVLMAHRRIVEALSQKDPERARQEMASHVKEVEEDLSALQAQRQVGAAASPDRQFLIELVSEKGGGRKEAVSEVE
;
A
#
# COMPACT_ATOMS: atom_id res chain seq x y z
N ASP A 1 -15.88 -0.97 13.05
CA ASP A 1 -15.67 -0.67 11.63
C ASP A 1 -14.61 0.43 11.48
N LEU A 2 -13.35 0.13 11.82
CA LEU A 2 -12.26 1.14 11.91
C LEU A 2 -11.94 1.77 10.56
N ARG A 3 -11.95 0.96 9.50
CA ARG A 3 -11.68 1.40 8.12
C ARG A 3 -12.68 2.42 7.63
N ARG A 4 -13.98 2.21 7.89
CA ARG A 4 -15.02 3.17 7.55
C ARG A 4 -14.87 4.49 8.30
N ASN A 5 -14.43 4.45 9.55
CA ASN A 5 -14.18 5.64 10.36
C ASN A 5 -12.96 6.45 9.88
N GLU A 6 -11.91 5.78 9.36
CA GLU A 6 -10.75 6.47 8.76
C GLU A 6 -11.15 7.26 7.50
N ILE A 7 -12.02 6.70 6.66
CA ILE A 7 -12.50 7.38 5.45
C ILE A 7 -13.32 8.62 5.80
N GLU A 8 -14.29 8.47 6.70
CA GLU A 8 -15.15 9.59 7.09
C GLU A 8 -14.35 10.74 7.74
N PHE A 9 -13.22 10.45 8.38
CA PHE A 9 -12.32 11.48 8.90
C PHE A 9 -11.85 12.46 7.81
N HIS A 10 -11.33 11.96 6.69
CA HIS A 10 -10.84 12.79 5.60
C HIS A 10 -11.99 13.54 4.90
N ARG A 11 -13.14 12.89 4.72
CA ARG A 11 -14.35 13.51 4.16
C ARG A 11 -14.83 14.71 4.97
N ILE A 12 -14.85 14.58 6.30
CA ILE A 12 -15.27 15.67 7.18
C ILE A 12 -14.35 16.87 7.01
N ILE A 13 -13.03 16.65 7.01
CA ILE A 13 -12.05 17.73 6.81
C ILE A 13 -12.22 18.37 5.43
N GLY A 14 -12.31 17.55 4.38
CA GLY A 14 -12.49 18.00 3.00
C GLY A 14 -13.73 18.87 2.82
N ARG A 15 -14.88 18.41 3.34
CA ARG A 15 -16.16 19.15 3.29
C ARG A 15 -16.08 20.46 4.05
N ALA A 16 -15.38 20.49 5.18
CA ALA A 16 -15.22 21.71 6.00
C ALA A 16 -14.47 22.83 5.27
N THR A 17 -13.70 22.53 4.22
CA THR A 17 -13.04 23.55 3.39
C THR A 17 -14.00 24.34 2.51
N GLY A 18 -15.23 23.84 2.27
CA GLY A 18 -16.17 24.42 1.31
C GLY A 18 -15.73 24.29 -0.16
N ASN A 19 -14.67 23.54 -0.45
CA ASN A 19 -14.19 23.29 -1.80
C ASN A 19 -14.82 22.00 -2.38
N PRO A 20 -15.78 22.10 -3.31
CA PRO A 20 -16.47 20.93 -3.87
C PRO A 20 -15.56 20.06 -4.73
N ILE A 21 -14.53 20.64 -5.38
CA ILE A 21 -13.56 19.88 -6.18
C ILE A 21 -12.72 18.99 -5.26
N LEU A 22 -12.23 19.54 -4.14
CA LEU A 22 -11.48 18.77 -3.16
C LEU A 22 -12.32 17.63 -2.57
N SER A 23 -13.59 17.90 -2.23
CA SER A 23 -14.50 16.89 -1.70
C SER A 23 -14.71 15.73 -2.66
N PHE A 24 -14.88 16.03 -3.96
CA PHE A 24 -15.01 15.01 -5.01
C PHE A 24 -13.73 14.17 -5.18
N ILE A 25 -12.56 14.81 -5.20
CA ILE A 25 -11.27 14.11 -5.32
C ILE A 25 -11.06 13.17 -4.13
N LEU A 26 -11.35 13.64 -2.91
CA LEU A 26 -11.19 12.82 -1.69
C LEU A 26 -12.08 11.58 -1.74
N GLU A 27 -13.35 11.71 -2.13
CA GLU A 27 -14.26 10.58 -2.24
C GLU A 27 -13.74 9.51 -3.21
N PHE A 28 -13.19 9.93 -4.36
CA PHE A 28 -12.58 9.01 -5.32
C PHE A 28 -11.32 8.32 -4.77
N VAL A 29 -10.37 9.09 -4.23
CA VAL A 29 -9.10 8.57 -3.71
C VAL A 29 -9.33 7.61 -2.55
N GLU A 30 -10.27 7.94 -1.66
CA GLU A 30 -10.60 7.11 -0.51
C GLU A 30 -11.15 5.75 -0.93
N ASN A 31 -12.01 5.69 -1.95
CA ASN A 31 -12.53 4.41 -2.44
C ASN A 31 -11.40 3.50 -2.96
N LEU A 32 -10.42 4.06 -3.67
CA LEU A 32 -9.23 3.30 -4.10
C LEU A 32 -8.39 2.82 -2.92
N LEU A 33 -8.23 3.64 -1.89
CA LEU A 33 -7.48 3.29 -0.68
C LEU A 33 -8.17 2.19 0.14
N VAL A 34 -9.51 2.14 0.15
CA VAL A 34 -10.25 1.03 0.76
C VAL A 34 -9.89 -0.28 0.10
N ASP A 35 -9.98 -0.34 -1.22
CA ASP A 35 -9.69 -1.55 -1.98
C ASP A 35 -8.24 -2.01 -1.74
N ALA A 36 -7.28 -1.07 -1.75
CA ALA A 36 -5.89 -1.36 -1.44
C ALA A 36 -5.71 -1.96 -0.04
N LYS A 37 -6.34 -1.38 0.99
CA LYS A 37 -6.28 -1.86 2.37
C LYS A 37 -6.97 -3.21 2.55
N GLU A 38 -8.04 -3.51 1.80
CA GLU A 38 -8.70 -4.83 1.82
C GLU A 38 -7.81 -5.92 1.22
N VAL A 39 -7.05 -5.60 0.17
CA VAL A 39 -6.10 -6.53 -0.46
C VAL A 39 -4.88 -6.75 0.43
N LEU A 40 -4.24 -5.68 0.89
CA LEU A 40 -2.99 -5.73 1.64
C LEU A 40 -3.17 -6.19 3.09
N ARG A 41 -4.36 -5.95 3.68
CA ARG A 41 -4.71 -6.31 5.06
C ARG A 41 -3.62 -5.92 6.06
N PRO A 42 -3.33 -4.61 6.19
CA PRO A 42 -2.37 -4.13 7.18
C PRO A 42 -2.78 -4.55 8.60
N ASP A 43 -1.80 -4.65 9.48
CA ASP A 43 -1.98 -5.13 10.85
C ASP A 43 -2.55 -4.06 11.79
N GLU A 44 -2.73 -4.44 13.06
CA GLU A 44 -3.28 -3.54 14.08
C GLU A 44 -2.31 -2.39 14.43
N ASP A 45 -1.00 -2.61 14.26
CA ASP A 45 0.01 -1.59 14.55
C ASP A 45 -0.01 -0.47 13.51
N PHE A 46 -0.26 -0.81 12.23
CA PHE A 46 -0.59 0.17 11.20
C PHE A 46 -1.79 1.03 11.61
N SER A 47 -2.90 0.40 12.01
CA SER A 47 -4.11 1.13 12.44
C SER A 47 -3.84 2.03 13.66
N ARG A 48 -3.00 1.58 14.61
CA ARG A 48 -2.57 2.42 15.73
C ARG A 48 -1.78 3.65 15.26
N ARG A 49 -0.83 3.50 14.33
CA ARG A 49 -0.06 4.63 13.79
C ARG A 49 -0.95 5.64 13.07
N VAL A 50 -1.86 5.16 12.22
CA VAL A 50 -2.85 6.01 11.52
C VAL A 50 -3.71 6.79 12.53
N LEU A 51 -4.21 6.13 13.57
CA LEU A 51 -5.01 6.81 14.60
C LEU A 51 -4.23 7.89 15.34
N MET A 52 -2.94 7.67 15.62
CA MET A 52 -2.08 8.68 16.26
C MET A 52 -1.86 9.89 15.34
N ALA A 53 -1.66 9.65 14.05
CA ALA A 53 -1.55 10.74 13.07
C ALA A 53 -2.85 11.57 12.98
N HIS A 54 -4.01 10.92 12.93
CA HIS A 54 -5.31 11.61 12.97
C HIS A 54 -5.47 12.50 14.20
N ARG A 55 -5.03 12.04 15.38
CA ARG A 55 -5.06 12.85 16.61
C ARG A 55 -4.20 14.12 16.50
N ARG A 56 -2.98 14.02 15.95
CA ARG A 56 -2.10 15.19 15.72
C ARG A 56 -2.74 16.20 14.77
N ILE A 57 -3.38 15.72 13.71
CA ILE A 57 -4.11 16.57 12.75
C ILE A 57 -5.28 17.29 13.44
N VAL A 58 -6.11 16.55 14.19
CA VAL A 58 -7.25 17.15 14.92
C VAL A 58 -6.76 18.20 15.92
N GLU A 59 -5.67 17.92 16.63
CA GLU A 59 -5.10 18.86 17.57
C GLU A 59 -4.67 20.16 16.86
N ALA A 60 -3.92 20.07 15.76
CA ALA A 60 -3.50 21.23 14.97
C ALA A 60 -4.70 22.04 14.44
N LEU A 61 -5.73 21.36 13.92
CA LEU A 61 -6.97 22.00 13.47
C LEU A 61 -7.71 22.69 14.62
N SER A 62 -7.79 22.06 15.80
CA SER A 62 -8.47 22.61 16.98
C SER A 62 -7.78 23.87 17.52
N GLN A 63 -6.46 23.92 17.39
CA GLN A 63 -5.63 25.08 17.75
C GLN A 63 -5.66 26.17 16.68
N LYS A 64 -6.35 25.94 15.54
CA LYS A 64 -6.39 26.82 14.37
C LYS A 64 -4.99 27.12 13.82
N ASP A 65 -4.11 26.12 13.83
CA ASP A 65 -2.76 26.20 13.26
C ASP A 65 -2.76 25.55 11.86
N PRO A 66 -2.93 26.35 10.78
CA PRO A 66 -3.03 25.81 9.43
C PRO A 66 -1.71 25.21 8.94
N GLU A 67 -0.57 25.75 9.37
CA GLU A 67 0.73 25.29 8.90
C GLU A 67 1.08 23.94 9.54
N ARG A 68 0.83 23.80 10.84
CA ARG A 68 0.97 22.50 11.52
C ARG A 68 -0.01 21.47 10.97
N ALA A 69 -1.28 21.84 10.74
CA ALA A 69 -2.26 20.92 10.17
C ALA A 69 -1.84 20.42 8.77
N ARG A 70 -1.28 21.30 7.94
CA ARG A 70 -0.71 20.96 6.63
C ARG A 70 0.45 19.99 6.76
N GLN A 71 1.39 20.26 7.67
CA GLN A 71 2.56 19.40 7.90
C GLN A 71 2.16 18.02 8.42
N GLU A 72 1.27 17.95 9.41
CA GLU A 72 0.80 16.69 9.99
C GLU A 72 0.04 15.84 8.96
N MET A 73 -0.81 16.47 8.13
CA MET A 73 -1.51 15.76 7.05
C MET A 73 -0.54 15.21 6.00
N ALA A 74 0.48 15.99 5.61
CA ALA A 74 1.49 15.53 4.66
C ALA A 74 2.32 14.37 5.22
N SER A 75 2.73 14.46 6.49
CA SER A 75 3.44 13.37 7.18
C SER A 75 2.58 12.11 7.23
N HIS A 76 1.31 12.25 7.61
CA HIS A 76 0.37 11.14 7.68
C HIS A 76 0.24 10.39 6.35
N VAL A 77 0.05 11.10 5.23
CA VAL A 77 -0.06 10.49 3.90
C VAL A 77 1.22 9.73 3.54
N LYS A 78 2.38 10.32 3.83
CA LYS A 78 3.68 9.69 3.58
C LYS A 78 3.90 8.43 4.42
N GLU A 79 3.56 8.48 5.71
CA GLU A 79 3.64 7.32 6.63
C GLU A 79 2.78 6.16 6.09
N VAL A 80 1.57 6.45 5.61
CA VAL A 80 0.68 5.44 5.01
C VAL A 80 1.25 4.89 3.71
N GLU A 81 1.81 5.74 2.84
CA GLU A 81 2.46 5.31 1.60
C GLU A 81 3.61 4.33 1.87
N GLU A 82 4.50 4.68 2.80
CA GLU A 82 5.66 3.87 3.19
C GLU A 82 5.21 2.49 3.74
N ASP A 83 4.22 2.49 4.64
CA ASP A 83 3.67 1.27 5.25
C ASP A 83 3.03 0.34 4.19
N LEU A 84 2.18 0.87 3.33
CA LEU A 84 1.49 0.07 2.31
C LEU A 84 2.46 -0.45 1.24
N SER A 85 3.46 0.35 0.85
CA SER A 85 4.49 -0.05 -0.10
C SER A 85 5.34 -1.19 0.44
N ALA A 86 5.71 -1.14 1.73
CA ALA A 86 6.43 -2.21 2.39
C ALA A 86 5.62 -3.51 2.42
N LEU A 87 4.34 -3.45 2.75
CA LEU A 87 3.44 -4.62 2.74
C LEU A 87 3.28 -5.22 1.34
N GLN A 88 3.17 -4.37 0.31
CA GLN A 88 3.10 -4.82 -1.07
C GLN A 88 4.38 -5.54 -1.49
N ALA A 89 5.55 -4.99 -1.18
CA ALA A 89 6.84 -5.61 -1.49
C ALA A 89 6.99 -6.98 -0.80
N GLN A 90 6.66 -7.08 0.49
CA GLN A 90 6.71 -8.34 1.24
C GLN A 90 5.82 -9.43 0.61
N ARG A 91 4.62 -9.07 0.15
CA ARG A 91 3.72 -10.03 -0.51
C ARG A 91 4.20 -10.46 -1.89
N GLN A 92 4.83 -9.57 -2.66
CA GLN A 92 5.42 -9.94 -3.95
C GLN A 92 6.59 -10.91 -3.77
N VAL A 93 7.44 -10.69 -2.76
CA VAL A 93 8.53 -11.61 -2.40
C VAL A 93 7.99 -12.95 -1.91
N GLY A 94 6.98 -12.96 -1.04
CA GLY A 94 6.33 -14.19 -0.56
C GLY A 94 5.65 -14.99 -1.68
N ALA A 95 5.05 -14.31 -2.66
CA ALA A 95 4.44 -14.95 -3.84
C ALA A 95 5.49 -15.50 -4.83
N ALA A 96 6.66 -14.88 -4.92
CA ALA A 96 7.78 -15.38 -5.70
C ALA A 96 8.48 -16.58 -5.05
N ALA A 97 8.53 -16.62 -3.71
CA ALA A 97 9.12 -17.71 -2.93
C ALA A 97 8.20 -18.93 -2.72
N SER A 98 7.01 -18.95 -3.32
CA SER A 98 6.09 -20.10 -3.23
C SER A 98 6.71 -21.36 -3.89
N PRO A 99 6.71 -22.52 -3.21
CA PRO A 99 7.29 -23.77 -3.74
C PRO A 99 6.76 -24.13 -5.13
N ASP A 100 5.48 -23.88 -5.37
CA ASP A 100 4.78 -24.21 -6.61
C ASP A 100 5.28 -23.38 -7.82
N ARG A 101 5.74 -22.14 -7.57
CA ARG A 101 6.33 -21.28 -8.61
C ARG A 101 7.84 -21.48 -8.77
N GLN A 102 8.54 -21.80 -7.68
CA GLN A 102 9.96 -22.17 -7.75
C GLN A 102 10.16 -23.42 -8.62
N PHE A 103 9.27 -24.41 -8.47
CA PHE A 103 9.24 -25.61 -9.31
C PHE A 103 9.01 -25.30 -10.79
N LEU A 104 8.12 -24.35 -11.12
CA LEU A 104 7.87 -23.92 -12.51
C LEU A 104 9.05 -23.16 -13.13
N ILE A 105 9.78 -22.34 -12.36
CA ILE A 105 10.98 -21.65 -12.83
C ILE A 105 12.09 -22.66 -13.11
N GLU A 106 12.28 -23.66 -12.24
CA GLU A 106 13.27 -24.72 -12.39
C GLU A 106 12.97 -25.62 -13.61
N LEU A 107 11.70 -25.99 -13.82
CA LEU A 107 11.26 -26.80 -14.98
C LEU A 107 11.49 -26.10 -16.34
N VAL A 108 11.40 -24.77 -16.36
CA VAL A 108 11.62 -23.97 -17.58
C VAL A 108 13.12 -23.78 -17.84
N SER A 109 13.94 -23.69 -16.80
CA SER A 109 15.41 -23.60 -16.93
C SER A 109 16.06 -24.91 -17.39
N GLU A 110 15.53 -26.08 -17.02
CA GLU A 110 16.09 -27.38 -17.44
C GLU A 110 15.82 -27.73 -18.92
N LYS A 111 14.79 -27.14 -19.56
CA LYS A 111 14.50 -27.40 -20.98
C LYS A 111 15.35 -26.60 -21.98
N GLY A 112 16.31 -25.80 -21.52
CA GLY A 112 17.20 -24.99 -22.37
C GLY A 112 18.50 -25.67 -22.83
N GLY A 113 18.83 -26.86 -22.33
CA GLY A 113 20.14 -27.50 -22.58
C GLY A 113 20.04 -28.85 -23.27
N GLY A 114 19.91 -28.89 -24.60
CA GLY A 114 19.78 -30.17 -25.30
C GLY A 114 20.06 -30.13 -26.80
N ARG A 115 21.33 -29.94 -27.19
CA ARG A 115 22.01 -30.64 -28.31
C ARG A 115 23.50 -30.37 -28.24
N LYS A 116 24.23 -31.20 -27.48
CA LYS A 116 25.61 -31.52 -27.81
C LYS A 116 25.55 -32.70 -28.77
N GLU A 117 25.83 -32.47 -30.04
CA GLU A 117 26.24 -33.54 -30.93
C GLU A 117 27.58 -34.06 -30.42
N ALA A 118 27.57 -35.27 -29.87
CA ALA A 118 28.74 -36.10 -29.70
C ALA A 118 28.54 -37.29 -30.65
N VAL A 119 29.28 -37.28 -31.75
CA VAL A 119 29.54 -38.49 -32.54
C VAL A 119 31.05 -38.61 -32.60
N SER A 120 31.59 -39.55 -31.83
CA SER A 120 32.97 -40.01 -31.92
C SER A 120 32.97 -41.45 -32.45
N GLU A 121 33.47 -41.59 -33.67
CA GLU A 121 34.41 -42.60 -34.22
C GLU A 121 34.22 -44.13 -34.04
N VAL A 122 34.81 -44.80 -35.06
CA VAL A 122 35.20 -46.22 -35.22
C VAL A 122 34.10 -47.08 -35.87
N GLU A 123 34.23 -47.55 -37.12
CA GLU A 123 35.31 -48.34 -37.73
C GLU A 123 35.43 -48.12 -39.25
#